data_AF-R7EQR5-F1
#
_entry.id   AF-R7EQR5-F1
#
_cell.length_a   1.000
_cell.length_b   1.000
_cell.length_c   1.000
_cell.angle_alpha   90.00
_cell.angle_beta   90.00
_cell.angle_gamma   90.00
#
_symmetry.space_group_name_H-M   'P 1'
#
loop_
_entity.id
_entity.type
_entity.pdbx_description
1 polymer ?
#
loop_
_entity_poly.entity_id
_entity_poly.type
_entity_poly.pdbx_seq_one_letter_code
_entity_poly.pdbx_strand_id
1 'polypeptide(L)'
;MQNKHLWKKTARTVLLSALVCVMLGTTVCLGGCKRKLDSSGMSIIDRKSGASYRYMPAYIGPAERSKKAYASATISGAKQDLYTIRGLDASEWLCTEWGDVLYSGSDRILTITDFEPSKAYICNAEGTVNIALVEISGADLDAIVKCWADGEAAEYPLSEPSNAYLVRFESEKYPGLYYTVSALEYGSTVYLYSKYEDARCVDGTAALEKFLADE
;
A
#
# COMPACT_ATOMS: atom_id res chain seq x y z
N MET A 1 -5.57 23.01 -68.65
CA MET A 1 -6.72 22.35 -68.00
C MET A 1 -6.17 21.20 -67.13
N GLN A 2 -5.59 21.43 -65.95
CA GLN A 2 -6.21 21.86 -64.67
C GLN A 2 -7.48 21.06 -64.33
N ASN A 3 -7.32 19.91 -63.65
CA ASN A 3 -8.11 19.49 -62.48
C ASN A 3 -7.83 18.02 -62.09
N LYS A 4 -6.60 17.71 -61.66
CA LYS A 4 -6.30 16.44 -60.98
C LYS A 4 -5.73 16.62 -59.56
N HIS A 5 -5.61 17.85 -59.09
CA HIS A 5 -5.03 18.17 -57.78
C HIS A 5 -6.05 18.49 -56.66
N LEU A 6 -7.35 18.58 -56.98
CA LEU A 6 -8.39 18.92 -56.00
C LEU A 6 -9.06 17.71 -55.32
N TRP A 7 -8.85 16.49 -55.80
CA TRP A 7 -9.45 15.29 -55.20
C TRP A 7 -8.61 14.61 -54.11
N LYS A 8 -7.30 14.91 -54.04
CA LYS A 8 -6.41 14.32 -53.03
C LYS A 8 -6.27 15.14 -51.74
N LYS A 9 -6.87 16.34 -51.69
CA LYS A 9 -6.81 17.24 -50.50
C LYS A 9 -8.13 17.34 -49.72
N THR A 10 -9.23 16.81 -50.23
CA THR A 10 -10.54 16.80 -49.53
C THR A 10 -10.87 15.47 -48.86
N ALA A 11 -10.17 14.38 -49.22
CA ALA A 11 -10.33 13.08 -48.54
C ALA A 11 -9.53 12.92 -47.24
N ARG A 12 -8.61 13.85 -46.93
CA ARG A 12 -7.76 13.80 -45.73
C ARG A 12 -8.27 14.62 -44.54
N THR A 13 -9.35 15.38 -44.70
CA THR A 13 -9.84 16.30 -43.66
C THR A 13 -11.17 15.86 -43.04
N VAL A 14 -11.81 14.79 -43.53
CA VAL A 14 -13.08 14.28 -42.98
C VAL A 14 -12.90 12.96 -42.20
N LEU A 15 -11.76 12.29 -42.34
CA LEU A 15 -11.48 11.04 -41.59
C LEU A 15 -10.76 11.25 -40.24
N LEU A 16 -10.38 12.48 -39.89
CA LEU A 16 -9.74 12.80 -38.60
C LEU A 16 -10.72 13.34 -37.54
N SER A 17 -11.97 13.63 -37.91
CA SER A 17 -12.99 14.15 -36.99
C SER A 17 -13.93 13.07 -36.45
N ALA A 18 -13.81 11.81 -36.89
CA ALA A 18 -14.60 10.69 -36.37
C ALA A 18 -13.85 9.82 -35.34
N LEU A 19 -12.51 9.92 -35.23
CA LEU A 19 -11.73 9.13 -34.27
C LEU A 19 -11.51 9.83 -32.92
N VAL A 20 -11.68 11.16 -32.86
CA VAL A 20 -11.47 11.95 -31.62
C VAL A 20 -12.71 12.00 -30.74
N CYS A 21 -13.90 11.71 -31.27
CA CYS A 21 -15.14 11.65 -30.47
C CYS A 21 -15.34 10.31 -29.73
N VAL A 22 -14.49 9.29 -29.97
CA VAL A 22 -14.57 8.00 -29.25
C VAL A 22 -13.84 8.04 -27.90
N MET A 23 -13.00 9.06 -27.65
CA MET A 23 -12.17 9.16 -26.44
C MET A 23 -12.75 10.06 -25.33
N LEU A 24 -13.91 10.69 -25.52
CA LEU A 24 -14.45 11.71 -24.60
C LEU A 24 -15.85 11.42 -24.07
N GLY A 25 -16.29 10.15 -24.11
CA GLY A 25 -17.68 9.80 -23.83
C GLY A 25 -17.91 8.62 -22.90
N THR A 26 -17.13 8.44 -21.81
CA THR A 26 -17.51 7.50 -20.73
C THR A 26 -17.09 7.96 -19.33
N THR A 27 -17.29 9.23 -18.98
CA THR A 27 -17.57 9.58 -17.57
C THR A 27 -19.08 9.54 -17.36
N VAL A 28 -19.67 8.36 -17.59
CA VAL A 28 -20.93 8.04 -16.90
C VAL A 28 -20.54 7.97 -15.44
N CYS A 29 -20.84 9.03 -14.70
CA CYS A 29 -20.96 9.00 -13.26
C CYS A 29 -22.07 8.01 -12.91
N LEU A 30 -21.76 6.71 -12.97
CA LEU A 30 -22.51 5.69 -12.27
C LEU A 30 -22.37 6.07 -10.79
N GLY A 31 -23.38 6.76 -10.26
CA GLY A 31 -23.68 6.76 -8.84
C GLY A 31 -23.89 5.30 -8.46
N GLY A 32 -22.77 4.64 -8.18
CA GLY A 32 -22.70 3.20 -8.07
C GLY A 32 -23.45 2.76 -6.84
N CYS A 33 -24.47 1.93 -7.03
CA CYS A 33 -24.83 0.99 -5.98
C CYS A 33 -23.54 0.29 -5.54
N LYS A 34 -23.18 0.44 -4.26
CA LYS A 34 -22.00 -0.20 -3.67
C LYS A 34 -21.95 -1.65 -4.14
N ARG A 35 -20.83 -2.08 -4.73
CA ARG A 35 -20.68 -3.47 -5.20
C ARG A 35 -20.81 -4.38 -3.99
N LYS A 36 -21.80 -5.28 -4.01
CA LYS A 36 -21.96 -6.28 -2.95
C LYS A 36 -21.04 -7.46 -3.27
N LEU A 37 -20.11 -7.75 -2.37
CA LEU A 37 -19.24 -8.92 -2.43
C LEU A 37 -19.72 -9.93 -1.39
N ASP A 38 -19.47 -11.20 -1.66
CA ASP A 38 -19.81 -12.28 -0.73
C ASP A 38 -18.60 -12.66 0.12
N SER A 39 -18.84 -13.25 1.28
CA SER A 39 -17.78 -13.87 2.07
C SER A 39 -17.89 -15.38 2.01
N SER A 40 -16.73 -16.02 2.04
CA SER A 40 -16.59 -17.46 2.19
C SER A 40 -15.43 -17.72 3.15
N GLY A 41 -15.75 -17.91 4.44
CA GLY A 41 -14.73 -17.95 5.49
C GLY A 41 -13.99 -16.61 5.61
N MET A 42 -12.67 -16.66 5.52
CA MET A 42 -11.77 -15.48 5.57
C MET A 42 -11.54 -14.82 4.19
N SER A 43 -12.15 -15.32 3.12
CA SER A 43 -12.02 -14.74 1.78
C SER A 43 -13.24 -13.93 1.39
N ILE A 44 -13.01 -12.85 0.65
CA ILE A 44 -14.07 -12.04 0.04
C ILE A 44 -14.12 -12.36 -1.44
N ILE A 45 -15.28 -12.75 -1.94
CA ILE A 45 -15.49 -13.19 -3.31
C ILE A 45 -16.31 -12.16 -4.06
N ASP A 46 -15.77 -11.73 -5.19
CA ASP A 46 -16.49 -10.95 -6.18
C ASP A 46 -17.10 -11.87 -7.22
N ARG A 47 -18.38 -12.22 -7.07
CA ARG A 47 -19.06 -13.14 -8.00
C ARG A 47 -19.08 -12.68 -9.45
N LYS A 48 -18.94 -11.37 -9.71
CA LYS A 48 -19.00 -10.83 -11.06
C LYS A 48 -17.67 -11.00 -11.80
N SER A 49 -16.53 -10.91 -11.10
CA SER A 49 -15.20 -11.11 -11.69
C SER A 49 -14.62 -12.50 -11.43
N GLY A 50 -15.11 -13.21 -10.40
CA GLY A 50 -14.51 -14.42 -9.88
C GLY A 50 -13.31 -14.18 -8.94
N ALA A 51 -12.96 -12.91 -8.68
CA ALA A 51 -11.83 -12.59 -7.80
C ALA A 51 -12.10 -13.03 -6.35
N SER A 52 -11.08 -13.58 -5.71
CA SER A 52 -11.11 -14.01 -4.31
C SER A 52 -10.03 -13.27 -3.53
N TYR A 53 -10.43 -12.23 -2.81
CA TYR A 53 -9.53 -11.43 -1.98
C TYR A 53 -9.23 -12.13 -0.65
N ARG A 54 -7.98 -12.02 -0.21
CA ARG A 54 -7.48 -12.50 1.08
C ARG A 54 -6.78 -11.36 1.81
N TYR A 55 -6.87 -11.40 3.14
CA TYR A 55 -6.12 -10.46 3.97
C TYR A 55 -4.62 -10.66 3.77
N MET A 56 -3.93 -9.55 3.54
CA MET A 56 -2.48 -9.48 3.62
C MET A 56 -2.04 -9.47 5.10
N PRO A 57 -0.77 -9.80 5.40
CA PRO A 57 -0.24 -9.65 6.74
C PRO A 57 -0.42 -8.22 7.28
N ALA A 58 -0.67 -8.08 8.58
CA ALA A 58 -1.04 -6.80 9.19
C ALA A 58 0.12 -5.77 9.27
N TYR A 59 1.35 -6.17 8.95
CA TYR A 59 2.46 -5.23 8.72
C TYR A 59 2.38 -4.55 7.34
N ILE A 60 1.46 -4.97 6.45
CA ILE A 60 1.18 -4.32 5.17
C ILE A 60 -0.03 -3.41 5.31
N GLY A 61 0.16 -2.12 5.08
CA GLY A 61 -0.89 -1.10 5.16
C GLY A 61 -1.04 -0.28 3.88
N PRO A 62 -2.23 0.28 3.59
CA PRO A 62 -2.43 1.17 2.46
C PRO A 62 -1.78 2.52 2.74
N ALA A 63 -1.18 3.11 1.71
CA ALA A 63 -0.65 4.47 1.79
C ALA A 63 -1.78 5.51 1.82
N GLU A 64 -2.76 5.35 0.93
CA GLU A 64 -3.92 6.23 0.86
C GLU A 64 -5.15 5.45 0.42
N ARG A 65 -6.21 5.53 1.24
CA ARG A 65 -7.53 4.93 0.98
C ARG A 65 -8.45 5.94 0.30
N SER A 66 -9.33 5.49 -0.59
CA SER A 66 -10.39 6.33 -1.15
C SER A 66 -11.36 6.86 -0.07
N LYS A 67 -11.82 8.10 -0.22
CA LYS A 67 -12.82 8.69 0.71
C LYS A 67 -14.19 8.00 0.66
N LYS A 68 -14.52 7.37 -0.48
CA LYS A 68 -15.80 6.68 -0.70
C LYS A 68 -15.55 5.18 -0.77
N ALA A 69 -16.47 4.42 -0.18
CA ALA A 69 -16.49 2.97 -0.29
C ALA A 69 -16.70 2.56 -1.76
N TYR A 70 -15.87 1.62 -2.21
CA TYR A 70 -15.94 0.99 -3.53
C TYR A 70 -16.95 -0.16 -3.52
N ALA A 71 -16.88 -0.98 -2.47
CA ALA A 71 -17.68 -2.19 -2.32
C ALA A 71 -18.10 -2.38 -0.85
N SER A 72 -18.93 -3.37 -0.60
CA SER A 72 -19.21 -3.86 0.75
C SER A 72 -19.32 -5.37 0.77
N ALA A 73 -18.78 -6.01 1.79
CA ALA A 73 -18.87 -7.44 2.03
C ALA A 73 -19.44 -7.72 3.43
N THR A 74 -20.06 -8.87 3.63
CA THR A 74 -20.45 -9.31 4.99
C THR A 74 -19.39 -10.24 5.54
N ILE A 75 -18.53 -9.77 6.43
CA ILE A 75 -17.44 -10.56 7.02
C ILE A 75 -17.83 -10.90 8.46
N SER A 76 -17.81 -12.19 8.79
CA SER A 76 -18.20 -12.68 10.12
C SER A 76 -19.57 -12.17 10.60
N GLY A 77 -20.54 -12.05 9.68
CA GLY A 77 -21.89 -11.56 9.97
C GLY A 77 -22.05 -10.04 10.02
N ALA A 78 -20.96 -9.27 9.99
CA ALA A 78 -20.97 -7.81 9.97
C ALA A 78 -20.75 -7.28 8.55
N LYS A 79 -21.51 -6.25 8.15
CA LYS A 79 -21.25 -5.54 6.89
C LYS A 79 -20.02 -4.66 7.07
N GLN A 80 -19.04 -4.84 6.19
CA GLN A 80 -17.85 -4.00 6.09
C GLN A 80 -17.83 -3.29 4.73
N ASP A 81 -17.54 -2.00 4.75
CA ASP A 81 -17.23 -1.26 3.53
C ASP A 81 -15.77 -1.51 3.14
N LEU A 82 -15.53 -1.61 1.83
CA LEU A 82 -14.21 -1.81 1.23
C LEU A 82 -13.90 -0.63 0.32
N TYR A 83 -12.62 -0.29 0.24
CA TYR A 83 -12.14 0.94 -0.38
C TYR A 83 -11.00 0.63 -1.34
N THR A 84 -10.80 1.51 -2.32
CA THR A 84 -9.65 1.39 -3.22
C THR A 84 -8.42 1.99 -2.56
N ILE A 85 -7.25 1.47 -2.92
CA ILE A 85 -5.96 2.01 -2.51
C ILE A 85 -5.41 2.85 -3.68
N ARG A 86 -4.99 4.08 -3.42
CA ARG A 86 -4.46 4.96 -4.47
C ARG A 86 -3.20 4.33 -5.07
N GLY A 87 -3.14 4.29 -6.41
CA GLY A 87 -2.00 3.74 -7.15
C GLY A 87 -2.10 2.24 -7.46
N LEU A 88 -3.12 1.55 -6.94
CA LEU A 88 -3.34 0.12 -7.19
C LEU A 88 -4.64 -0.14 -7.97
N ASP A 89 -4.66 -1.25 -8.71
CA ASP A 89 -5.88 -1.71 -9.38
C ASP A 89 -6.88 -2.26 -8.36
N ALA A 90 -8.06 -1.65 -8.30
CA ALA A 90 -9.16 -2.07 -7.43
C ALA A 90 -9.72 -3.46 -7.77
N SER A 91 -9.41 -4.00 -8.95
CA SER A 91 -9.74 -5.37 -9.29
C SER A 91 -8.87 -6.38 -8.52
N GLU A 92 -7.70 -5.97 -8.04
CA GLU A 92 -6.75 -6.82 -7.32
C GLU A 92 -6.59 -6.43 -5.85
N TRP A 93 -6.59 -5.13 -5.56
CA TRP A 93 -6.24 -4.56 -4.25
C TRP A 93 -7.38 -3.74 -3.68
N LEU A 94 -7.77 -4.05 -2.45
CA LEU A 94 -8.75 -3.30 -1.67
C LEU A 94 -8.24 -3.14 -0.25
N CYS A 95 -8.85 -2.23 0.53
CA CYS A 95 -8.62 -2.17 1.97
C CYS A 95 -9.92 -1.97 2.75
N THR A 96 -9.89 -2.34 4.04
CA THR A 96 -10.97 -2.05 5.00
C THR A 96 -10.92 -0.59 5.44
N GLU A 97 -11.92 -0.17 6.20
CA GLU A 97 -11.90 1.15 6.87
C GLU A 97 -10.74 1.30 7.87
N TRP A 98 -10.29 0.18 8.45
CA TRP A 98 -9.23 0.13 9.46
C TRP A 98 -7.82 0.01 8.86
N GLY A 99 -7.72 -0.11 7.53
CA GLY A 99 -6.44 -0.20 6.83
C GLY A 99 -5.93 -1.62 6.62
N ASP A 100 -6.74 -2.66 6.87
CA ASP A 100 -6.34 -4.01 6.49
C ASP A 100 -6.35 -4.13 4.96
N VAL A 101 -5.25 -4.59 4.38
CA VAL A 101 -5.13 -4.76 2.94
C VAL A 101 -5.68 -6.13 2.52
N LEU A 102 -6.43 -6.15 1.43
CA LEU A 102 -6.93 -7.34 0.79
C LEU A 102 -6.41 -7.44 -0.64
N TYR A 103 -5.97 -8.63 -1.02
CA TYR A 103 -5.39 -8.91 -2.32
C TYR A 103 -5.97 -10.19 -2.95
N SER A 104 -6.27 -10.16 -4.25
CA SER A 104 -6.80 -11.31 -4.98
C SER A 104 -5.82 -12.03 -5.90
N GLY A 105 -4.57 -11.56 -6.00
CA GLY A 105 -3.55 -12.23 -6.82
C GLY A 105 -2.81 -13.35 -6.08
N SER A 106 -1.66 -13.76 -6.62
CA SER A 106 -0.88 -14.91 -6.14
C SER A 106 0.39 -14.54 -5.37
N ASP A 107 0.81 -13.28 -5.42
CA ASP A 107 2.01 -12.81 -4.75
C ASP A 107 1.93 -13.05 -3.24
N ARG A 108 3.11 -13.29 -2.65
CA ARG A 108 3.27 -13.48 -1.21
C ARG A 108 4.33 -12.52 -0.72
N ILE A 109 3.89 -11.56 0.09
CA ILE A 109 4.77 -10.64 0.81
C ILE A 109 4.88 -11.20 2.22
N LEU A 110 5.88 -12.05 2.48
CA LEU A 110 6.07 -12.71 3.78
C LEU A 110 7.13 -12.01 4.63
N THR A 111 8.06 -11.34 3.97
CA THR A 111 9.20 -10.67 4.58
C THR A 111 9.41 -9.29 3.94
N ILE A 112 10.24 -8.47 4.59
CA ILE A 112 10.68 -7.19 4.01
C ILE A 112 11.41 -7.38 2.68
N THR A 113 12.11 -8.50 2.48
CA THR A 113 12.84 -8.79 1.24
C THR A 113 11.89 -9.03 0.07
N ASP A 114 10.75 -9.71 0.30
CA ASP A 114 9.73 -9.91 -0.73
C ASP A 114 9.09 -8.59 -1.18
N PHE A 115 9.01 -7.63 -0.25
CA PHE A 115 8.43 -6.31 -0.46
C PHE A 115 9.31 -5.39 -1.32
N GLU A 116 10.63 -5.62 -1.34
CA GLU A 116 11.61 -4.83 -2.10
C GLU A 116 11.51 -3.31 -1.83
N PRO A 117 11.87 -2.84 -0.61
CA PRO A 117 11.85 -1.42 -0.28
C PRO A 117 12.74 -0.58 -1.19
N SER A 118 12.24 0.57 -1.62
CA SER A 118 13.01 1.61 -2.31
C SER A 118 13.21 2.88 -1.47
N LYS A 119 12.35 3.08 -0.45
CA LYS A 119 12.43 4.18 0.51
C LYS A 119 11.88 3.76 1.87
N ALA A 120 12.26 4.46 2.92
CA ALA A 120 11.62 4.36 4.23
C ALA A 120 11.35 5.73 4.84
N TYR A 121 10.38 5.77 5.74
CA TYR A 121 10.01 6.94 6.51
C TYR A 121 9.98 6.59 7.99
N ILE A 122 10.63 7.40 8.82
CA ILE A 122 10.38 7.37 10.27
C ILE A 122 9.21 8.30 10.53
N CYS A 123 8.15 7.77 11.12
CA CYS A 123 6.97 8.52 11.49
C CYS A 123 6.78 8.49 13.00
N ASN A 124 6.25 9.58 13.55
CA ASN A 124 5.71 9.53 14.91
C ASN A 124 4.56 8.49 14.96
N ALA A 125 4.55 7.62 15.97
CA ALA A 125 3.47 6.66 16.21
C ALA A 125 2.28 7.29 16.96
N GLU A 126 2.43 8.51 17.49
CA GLU A 126 1.38 9.21 18.21
C GLU A 126 0.38 9.90 17.28
N GLY A 127 -0.90 9.64 17.53
CA GLY A 127 -2.02 10.28 16.83
C GLY A 127 -2.55 9.49 15.63
N THR A 128 -3.54 10.06 14.94
CA THR A 128 -4.21 9.44 13.79
C THR A 128 -3.53 9.72 12.45
N VAL A 129 -2.50 10.58 12.44
CA VAL A 129 -1.77 10.98 11.24
C VAL A 129 -0.28 10.72 11.48
N ASN A 130 0.25 9.70 10.80
CA ASN A 130 1.68 9.39 10.81
C ASN A 130 2.41 10.45 9.97
N ILE A 131 2.97 11.46 10.63
CA ILE A 131 3.78 12.49 9.98
C ILE A 131 5.19 11.92 9.79
N ALA A 132 5.68 11.91 8.55
CA ALA A 132 7.06 11.56 8.25
C ALA A 132 8.00 12.62 8.85
N LEU A 133 8.86 12.18 9.76
CA LEU A 133 9.90 12.97 10.40
C LEU A 133 11.16 12.97 9.53
N VAL A 134 11.50 11.80 8.96
CA VAL A 134 12.71 11.57 8.17
C VAL A 134 12.38 10.67 6.98
N GLU A 135 12.92 10.99 5.79
CA GLU A 135 12.97 10.09 4.63
C GLU A 135 14.37 9.44 4.55
N ILE A 136 14.41 8.13 4.33
CA ILE A 136 15.62 7.30 4.29
C ILE A 136 15.69 6.55 2.96
N SER A 137 16.85 6.55 2.33
CA SER A 137 17.09 5.88 1.04
C SER A 137 18.56 5.46 0.87
N GLY A 138 18.87 4.69 -0.18
CA GLY A 138 20.23 4.26 -0.50
C GLY A 138 20.83 3.34 0.56
N ALA A 139 22.13 3.49 0.83
CA ALA A 139 22.87 2.61 1.74
C ALA A 139 22.28 2.53 3.17
N ASP A 140 21.59 3.58 3.59
CA ASP A 140 20.96 3.63 4.90
C ASP A 140 19.69 2.80 4.97
N LEU A 141 18.89 2.84 3.91
CA LEU A 141 17.75 1.95 3.75
C LEU A 141 18.24 0.50 3.73
N ASP A 142 19.29 0.20 2.97
CA ASP A 142 19.87 -1.14 2.88
C ASP A 142 20.33 -1.65 4.26
N ALA A 143 20.94 -0.77 5.06
CA ALA A 143 21.36 -1.09 6.42
C ALA A 143 20.18 -1.42 7.35
N ILE A 144 19.10 -0.64 7.30
CA ILE A 144 17.89 -0.90 8.09
C ILE A 144 17.19 -2.18 7.64
N VAL A 145 17.02 -2.37 6.33
CA VAL A 145 16.40 -3.57 5.75
C VAL A 145 17.21 -4.81 6.14
N LYS A 146 18.55 -4.74 6.05
CA LYS A 146 19.44 -5.82 6.47
C LYS A 146 19.35 -6.09 7.96
N CYS A 147 19.33 -5.05 8.79
CA CYS A 147 19.15 -5.19 10.23
C CYS A 147 17.83 -5.91 10.56
N TRP A 148 16.73 -5.53 9.91
CA TRP A 148 15.44 -6.20 10.10
C TRP A 148 15.45 -7.64 9.61
N ALA A 149 15.92 -7.89 8.39
CA ALA A 149 15.87 -9.20 7.75
C ALA A 149 16.83 -10.22 8.40
N ASP A 150 18.06 -9.80 8.68
CA ASP A 150 19.16 -10.70 9.07
C ASP A 150 19.59 -10.54 10.54
N GLY A 151 19.08 -9.52 11.24
CA GLY A 151 19.44 -9.24 12.63
C GLY A 151 19.15 -10.43 13.55
N GLU A 152 20.02 -10.61 14.55
CA GLU A 152 19.80 -11.61 15.59
C GLU A 152 18.53 -11.26 16.38
N ALA A 153 17.71 -12.28 16.65
CA ALA A 153 16.50 -12.10 17.42
C ALA A 153 16.85 -11.65 18.84
N ALA A 154 16.30 -10.52 19.23
CA ALA A 154 16.38 -10.00 20.59
C ALA A 154 15.12 -10.37 21.39
N GLU A 155 15.24 -10.40 22.71
CA GLU A 155 14.06 -10.48 23.58
C GLU A 155 13.32 -9.14 23.54
N TYR A 156 11.99 -9.18 23.43
CA TYR A 156 11.17 -7.98 23.48
C TYR A 156 11.16 -7.38 24.89
N PRO A 157 11.54 -6.11 25.10
CA PRO A 157 11.52 -5.49 26.42
C PRO A 157 10.10 -5.41 27.00
N LEU A 158 9.94 -5.76 28.29
CA LEU A 158 8.63 -5.73 28.97
C LEU A 158 8.26 -4.35 29.54
N SER A 159 9.21 -3.42 29.63
CA SER A 159 8.96 -2.03 30.01
C SER A 159 8.26 -1.26 28.89
N GLU A 160 7.68 -0.10 29.20
CA GLU A 160 7.23 0.83 28.16
C GLU A 160 8.44 1.55 27.52
N PRO A 161 8.43 1.75 26.19
CA PRO A 161 9.49 2.50 25.52
C PRO A 161 9.40 4.00 25.89
N SER A 162 10.54 4.69 25.88
CA SER A 162 10.59 6.14 26.05
C SER A 162 9.97 6.87 24.87
N ASN A 163 10.19 6.36 23.65
CA ASN A 163 9.56 6.84 22.42
C ASN A 163 9.19 5.66 21.52
N ALA A 164 8.12 5.83 20.75
CA ALA A 164 7.68 4.85 19.76
C ALA A 164 7.48 5.52 18.39
N TYR A 165 8.10 4.95 17.38
CA TYR A 165 8.00 5.38 15.99
C TYR A 165 7.51 4.24 15.11
N LEU A 166 7.07 4.60 13.91
CA LEU A 166 6.82 3.66 12.82
C LEU A 166 7.85 3.88 11.73
N VAL A 167 8.53 2.81 11.33
CA VAL A 167 9.34 2.78 10.11
C VAL A 167 8.47 2.22 9.00
N ARG A 168 8.07 3.08 8.06
CA ARG A 168 7.22 2.73 6.92
C ARG A 168 8.06 2.65 5.66
N PHE A 169 8.16 1.47 5.07
CA PHE A 169 8.89 1.24 3.84
C PHE A 169 7.95 1.34 2.63
N GLU A 170 8.36 2.05 1.59
CA GLU A 170 7.72 2.08 0.28
C GLU A 170 8.44 1.17 -0.69
N SER A 171 7.70 0.67 -1.68
CA SER A 171 8.20 -0.18 -2.75
C SER A 171 7.72 0.30 -4.10
N GLU A 172 8.59 0.30 -5.10
CA GLU A 172 8.19 0.53 -6.49
C GLU A 172 7.40 -0.65 -7.07
N LYS A 173 7.63 -1.86 -6.56
CA LYS A 173 6.92 -3.09 -6.96
C LYS A 173 5.49 -3.11 -6.43
N TYR A 174 5.26 -2.56 -5.24
CA TYR A 174 3.95 -2.49 -4.58
C TYR A 174 3.53 -1.03 -4.32
N PRO A 175 3.28 -0.23 -5.39
CA PRO A 175 3.05 1.20 -5.25
C PRO A 175 1.76 1.48 -4.46
N GLY A 176 1.84 2.32 -3.42
CA GLY A 176 0.68 2.65 -2.59
C GLY A 176 0.45 1.69 -1.42
N LEU A 177 1.37 0.76 -1.16
CA LEU A 177 1.46 0.01 0.08
C LEU A 177 2.66 0.47 0.91
N TYR A 178 2.56 0.27 2.22
CA TYR A 178 3.67 0.36 3.14
C TYR A 178 3.90 -0.98 3.84
N TYR A 179 5.15 -1.39 3.95
CA TYR A 179 5.59 -2.34 4.96
C TYR A 179 5.89 -1.54 6.24
N THR A 180 5.36 -1.93 7.39
CA THR A 180 5.49 -1.16 8.63
C THR A 180 6.11 -1.99 9.75
N VAL A 181 7.17 -1.45 10.33
CA VAL A 181 7.85 -1.99 11.53
C VAL A 181 7.84 -0.90 12.60
N SER A 182 7.69 -1.25 13.86
CA SER A 182 7.84 -0.31 14.96
C SER A 182 9.31 -0.11 15.31
N ALA A 183 9.72 1.12 15.57
CA ALA A 183 11.00 1.42 16.23
C ALA A 183 10.72 1.90 17.65
N LEU A 184 11.24 1.19 18.64
CA LEU A 184 10.94 1.38 20.06
C LEU A 184 12.21 1.75 20.81
N GLU A 185 12.25 2.93 21.41
CA GLU A 185 13.41 3.42 22.14
C GLU A 185 13.34 3.07 23.63
N TYR A 186 14.45 2.59 24.17
CA TYR A 186 14.66 2.29 25.57
C TYR A 186 16.00 2.86 26.02
N GLY A 187 16.01 4.14 26.40
CA GLY A 187 17.25 4.84 26.74
C GLY A 187 18.17 4.94 25.52
N SER A 188 19.32 4.26 25.54
CA SER A 188 20.28 4.26 24.43
C SER A 188 20.10 3.11 23.44
N THR A 189 19.07 2.28 23.60
CA THR A 189 18.82 1.11 22.74
C THR A 189 17.55 1.32 21.95
N VAL A 190 17.56 0.98 20.67
CA VAL A 190 16.39 1.02 19.80
C VAL A 190 16.12 -0.38 19.27
N TYR A 191 14.91 -0.87 19.49
CA TYR A 191 14.45 -2.14 18.95
C TYR A 191 13.55 -1.93 17.75
N LEU A 192 13.82 -2.64 16.66
CA LEU A 192 12.85 -2.84 15.59
C LEU A 192 11.94 -4.01 16.00
N TYR A 193 10.62 -3.83 15.88
CA TYR A 193 9.64 -4.80 16.32
C TYR A 193 8.44 -4.90 15.39
N SER A 194 7.97 -6.14 15.17
CA SER A 194 6.69 -6.42 14.51
C SER A 194 5.97 -7.55 15.21
N LYS A 195 4.83 -7.25 15.80
CA LYS A 195 3.93 -8.27 16.37
C LYS A 195 3.44 -9.28 15.33
N TYR A 196 3.37 -8.86 14.07
CA TYR A 196 2.68 -9.59 13.00
C TYR A 196 3.62 -10.40 12.11
N GLU A 197 4.93 -10.23 12.26
CA GLU A 197 5.97 -11.02 11.63
C GLU A 197 6.65 -11.86 12.72
N ASP A 198 5.95 -12.92 13.16
CA ASP A 198 6.43 -13.87 14.19
C ASP A 198 6.86 -13.23 15.53
N ALA A 199 6.28 -12.07 15.88
CA ALA A 199 6.69 -11.27 17.04
C ALA A 199 8.19 -10.93 17.02
N ARG A 200 8.77 -10.77 15.83
CA ARG A 200 10.20 -10.51 15.62
C ARG A 200 10.60 -9.20 16.30
N CYS A 201 11.71 -9.26 17.02
CA CYS A 201 12.38 -8.14 17.66
C CYS A 201 13.86 -8.24 17.34
N VAL A 202 14.49 -7.15 16.93
CA VAL A 202 15.95 -7.08 16.68
C VAL A 202 16.50 -5.77 17.23
N ASP A 203 17.76 -5.78 17.65
CA ASP A 203 18.47 -4.56 18.01
C ASP A 203 18.73 -3.73 16.75
N GLY A 204 18.02 -2.60 16.63
CA GLY A 204 18.10 -1.66 15.54
C GLY A 204 18.95 -0.42 15.85
N THR A 205 19.61 -0.38 17.01
CA THR A 205 20.30 0.81 17.53
C THR A 205 21.26 1.39 16.49
N ALA A 206 22.21 0.60 16.01
CA ALA A 206 23.20 1.07 15.03
C ALA A 206 22.59 1.46 13.67
N ALA A 207 21.44 0.89 13.29
CA ALA A 207 20.78 1.19 12.03
C ALA A 207 19.93 2.48 12.09
N LEU A 208 19.45 2.85 13.29
CA LEU A 208 18.51 3.94 13.48
C LEU A 208 19.06 5.13 14.27
N GLU A 209 20.16 4.98 15.01
CA GLU A 209 20.69 5.99 15.93
C GLU A 209 20.81 7.38 15.30
N LYS A 210 21.29 7.45 14.06
CA LYS A 210 21.53 8.72 13.37
C LYS A 210 20.27 9.44 12.88
N PHE A 211 19.12 8.79 12.94
CA PHE A 211 17.83 9.35 12.52
C PHE A 211 16.93 9.69 13.70
N LEU A 212 17.28 9.18 14.88
CA LEU A 212 16.50 9.30 16.10
C LEU A 212 17.23 10.11 17.17
N ALA A 213 18.56 10.19 17.11
CA ALA A 213 19.35 11.09 17.94
C ALA A 213 19.22 12.52 17.40
N ASP A 214 18.24 13.27 17.90
CA ASP A 214 18.27 14.72 18.10
C ASP A 214 16.89 15.18 18.66
N GLU A 215 16.74 15.07 20.00
CA GLU A 215 16.03 16.06 20.82
C GLU A 215 16.93 16.53 21.97
#